data_AF-A0A3L7YDT7-F1
#
_entry.id   AF-A0A3L7YDT7-F1
#
_cell.length_a   1.000
_cell.length_b   1.000
_cell.length_c   1.000
_cell.angle_alpha   90.00
_cell.angle_beta   90.00
_cell.angle_gamma   90.00
#
_symmetry.space_group_name_H-M   'P 1'
#
loop_
_entity.id
_entity.type
_entity.pdbx_description
1 polymer ?
#
loop_
_entity_poly.entity_id
_entity_poly.type
_entity_poly.pdbx_seq_one_letter_code
_entity_poly.pdbx_strand_id
1 'polypeptide(L)' 'IMNTSFNLRGEPIVNTPANALSTFGRSGLDTLYIGEFIVRK' A
#
# COMPACT_ATOMS: atom_id res chain seq x y z
N ILE A 1 12.17 -3.67 -12.18
CA ILE A 1 11.37 -3.11 -11.06
C ILE A 1 10.31 -2.22 -11.69
N MET A 2 9.03 -2.45 -11.38
CA MET A 2 7.93 -1.59 -11.84
C MET A 2 7.55 -0.66 -10.70
N ASN A 3 7.57 0.66 -10.95
CA ASN A 3 7.20 1.69 -9.99
C ASN A 3 5.91 2.37 -10.46
N THR A 4 4.79 2.05 -9.83
CA THR A 4 3.48 2.61 -10.13
C THR A 4 2.88 3.25 -8.88
N SER A 5 1.82 4.03 -9.04
CA SER A 5 1.11 4.63 -7.92
C SER A 5 0.64 3.57 -6.93
N PHE A 6 0.84 3.82 -5.64
CA PHE A 6 0.27 2.97 -4.60
C PHE A 6 -1.15 3.43 -4.27
N ASN A 7 -2.11 2.82 -4.97
CA ASN A 7 -3.56 3.02 -4.83
C ASN A 7 -4.32 1.81 -5.38
N LEU A 8 -5.64 1.80 -5.21
CA LEU A 8 -6.54 0.95 -5.98
C LEU A 8 -7.17 1.77 -7.11
N ARG A 9 -7.72 1.09 -8.12
CA ARG A 9 -8.38 1.74 -9.25
C ARG A 9 -9.52 2.64 -8.75
N GLY A 10 -9.44 3.94 -9.07
CA GLY A 10 -10.43 4.94 -8.67
C GLY A 10 -10.15 5.60 -7.31
N GLU A 11 -9.09 5.19 -6.60
CA GLU A 11 -8.67 5.80 -5.34
C GLU A 11 -7.51 6.78 -5.55
N PRO A 12 -7.40 7.86 -4.74
CA PRO A 12 -6.22 8.70 -4.72
C PRO A 12 -4.98 7.92 -4.27
N ILE A 13 -3.79 8.46 -4.56
CA ILE A 13 -2.54 7.94 -4.02
C ILE A 13 -2.57 8.06 -2.49
N VAL A 14 -2.09 7.02 -1.79
CA VAL A 14 -2.01 7.04 -0.32
C VAL A 14 -1.14 8.18 0.20
N ASN A 15 -1.60 8.84 1.27
CA ASN A 15 -0.87 9.96 1.90
C ASN A 15 -0.77 9.84 3.43
N THR A 16 -1.33 8.79 4.03
CA THR A 16 -1.20 8.48 5.46
C THR A 16 -0.90 7.00 5.68
N PRO A 17 -0.28 6.62 6.81
CA PRO A 17 -0.09 5.21 7.17
C PRO A 17 -1.40 4.41 7.22
N ALA A 18 -2.48 5.02 7.69
CA ALA A 18 -3.80 4.39 7.72
C ALA A 18 -4.32 4.07 6.31
N ASN A 19 -4.13 4.97 5.34
CA ASN A 19 -4.48 4.69 3.95
C ASN A 19 -3.61 3.57 3.37
N ALA A 20 -2.30 3.60 3.61
CA ALA A 20 -1.39 2.55 3.15
C ALA A 20 -1.79 1.16 3.67
N LEU A 21 -2.15 1.05 4.95
CA LEU A 21 -2.63 -0.21 5.54
C LEU A 21 -3.97 -0.66 4.95
N SER A 22 -4.92 0.26 4.75
CA SER A 22 -6.23 -0.03 4.14
C SER A 22 -6.10 -0.47 2.68
N THR A 23 -5.32 0.26 1.87
CA THR A 23 -5.02 -0.07 0.48
C THR A 23 -4.26 -1.39 0.38
N PHE A 24 -3.26 -1.62 1.25
CA PHE A 24 -2.55 -2.90 1.31
C PHE A 24 -3.49 -4.05 1.63
N GLY A 25 -4.34 -3.95 2.66
CA GLY A 25 -5.29 -5.00 3.04
C GLY A 25 -6.19 -5.44 1.88
N ARG A 26 -6.59 -4.49 1.02
CA ARG A 26 -7.49 -4.71 -0.12
C ARG A 26 -6.78 -4.99 -1.46
N SER A 27 -5.45 -4.81 -1.53
CA SER A 27 -4.67 -5.09 -2.73
C SER A 27 -4.26 -6.56 -2.83
N GLY A 28 -3.75 -6.98 -3.99
CA GLY A 28 -3.11 -8.28 -4.17
C GLY A 28 -1.63 -8.30 -3.80
N LEU A 29 -1.12 -7.32 -3.03
CA LEU A 29 0.28 -7.27 -2.64
C LEU A 29 0.56 -8.16 -1.43
N ASP A 30 1.72 -8.81 -1.42
CA ASP A 30 2.13 -9.74 -0.36
C ASP A 30 2.85 -9.05 0.80
N THR A 31 3.56 -7.96 0.53
CA THR A 31 4.38 -7.25 1.53
C THR A 31 4.28 -5.74 1.37
N LEU A 32 4.10 -5.04 2.49
CA LEU A 32 4.17 -3.58 2.58
C LEU A 32 5.37 -3.19 3.44
N TYR A 33 6.23 -2.34 2.88
CA TYR A 33 7.27 -1.64 3.61
C TYR A 33 6.76 -0.23 3.92
N ILE A 34 6.70 0.13 5.21
CA ILE A 34 6.20 1.44 5.65
C ILE A 34 7.01 1.95 6.84
N GLY A 35 7.78 3.02 6.63
CA GLY A 35 8.75 3.48 7.61
C GLY A 35 9.73 2.35 7.98
N GLU A 36 9.90 2.09 9.28
CA GLU A 36 10.75 1.03 9.82
C GLU A 36 10.03 -0.33 9.95
N PHE A 37 8.81 -0.45 9.43
CA PHE A 37 7.98 -1.64 9.58
C PHE A 37 7.82 -2.41 8.27
N ILE A 38 7.73 -3.73 8.40
CA ILE A 38 7.38 -4.66 7.32
C ILE A 38 6.09 -5.37 7.72
N VAL A 39 5.07 -5.28 6.88
CA VAL A 39 3.77 -5.95 7.05
C VAL A 39 3.64 -7.05 5.99
N ARG A 40 3.24 -8.25 6.39
CA ARG A 40 3.02 -9.41 5.51
C ARG A 40 1.59 -9.93 5.67
N LYS A 41 1.01 -10.42 4.57
CA LYS A 41 -0.28 -11.14 4.59
C LYS A 41 -0.10 -12.63 4.80
#